data_AF-A0A928IS19-F1
#
_entry.id   AF-A0A928IS19-F1
#
_cell.length_a   1.000
_cell.length_b   1.000
_cell.length_c   1.000
_cell.angle_alpha   90.00
_cell.angle_beta   90.00
_cell.angle_gamma   90.00
#
_symmetry.space_group_name_H-M   'P 1'
#
loop_
_entity.id
_entity.type
_entity.pdbx_description
1 polymer ?
#
loop_
_entity_poly.entity_id
_entity_poly.type
_entity_poly.pdbx_seq_one_letter_code
_entity_poly.pdbx_strand_id
1 'polypeptide(L)'
;MTVKQKRRASVLNKKCFAYTAVPCLLFVLTGCAKAGEKSANLSVVYGVAVLLALLALVVFCFSPIRKEKWLGVLFTSVLVVNTGYFWLSASQNLSTALMANRLSYLGSVFLPLSVLMVILKVTNAKYPKWLASALISVAALVFVLAASPGYSKLYYSDVKFVRADGVSFLQKEYGPLHSLYFVYLLVYFAAMVTAVIYPIVKKKISVTYHAVILALAVFVNLGVWLIEQFVNVGFEMLSVSYVISEMFLLSLYVLVSETEKLKALAADNQPPVPVAPVSGQVLRPVDEDQIEAFTMGIKVLTPTEKHIFDLYILRKTTKEIMAELNIKENTLKFHNKNIYGKLGVSSRKQLLEIYGRVKNTE
;
A
#
# COMPACT_ATOMS: atom_id res chain seq x y z
N MET A 1 7.34 -27.53 -18.43
CA MET A 1 6.29 -26.55 -18.78
C MET A 1 6.91 -25.37 -19.50
N THR A 2 6.49 -25.08 -20.72
CA THR A 2 7.03 -23.95 -21.51
C THR A 2 6.58 -22.60 -20.93
N VAL A 3 7.36 -21.53 -21.12
CA VAL A 3 7.06 -20.16 -20.62
C VAL A 3 5.66 -19.69 -21.06
N LYS A 4 5.20 -20.15 -22.23
CA LYS A 4 3.85 -19.91 -22.77
C LYS A 4 2.75 -20.59 -21.95
N GLN A 5 2.99 -21.81 -21.45
CA GLN A 5 2.07 -22.52 -20.53
C GLN A 5 2.03 -21.85 -19.15
N LYS A 6 3.16 -21.39 -18.60
CA LYS A 6 3.20 -20.62 -17.34
C LYS A 6 2.45 -19.29 -17.45
N ARG A 7 2.58 -18.57 -18.59
CA ARG A 7 1.79 -17.35 -18.89
C ARG A 7 0.30 -17.65 -19.05
N ARG A 8 -0.11 -18.71 -19.76
CA ARG A 8 -1.53 -19.07 -19.92
C ARG A 8 -2.16 -19.50 -18.58
N ALA A 9 -1.45 -20.29 -17.77
CA ALA A 9 -1.92 -20.70 -16.45
C ALA A 9 -2.04 -19.50 -15.49
N SER A 10 -1.08 -18.56 -15.50
CA SER A 10 -1.18 -17.35 -14.66
C SER A 10 -2.27 -16.39 -15.13
N VAL A 11 -2.53 -16.29 -16.44
CA VAL A 11 -3.64 -15.48 -16.98
C VAL A 11 -5.01 -16.10 -16.69
N LEU A 12 -5.15 -17.43 -16.74
CA LEU A 12 -6.38 -18.12 -16.30
C LEU A 12 -6.62 -17.93 -14.80
N ASN A 13 -5.57 -18.05 -13.97
CA ASN A 13 -5.69 -17.85 -12.52
C ASN A 13 -6.00 -16.38 -12.16
N LYS A 14 -5.45 -15.42 -12.93
CA LYS A 14 -5.74 -13.98 -12.83
C LYS A 14 -7.21 -13.63 -13.12
N LYS A 15 -7.84 -14.31 -14.08
CA LYS A 15 -9.27 -14.17 -14.32
C LYS A 15 -10.05 -14.79 -13.16
N CYS A 16 -9.74 -16.02 -12.77
CA CYS A 16 -10.46 -16.70 -11.69
C CYS A 16 -10.48 -15.89 -10.38
N PHE A 17 -9.37 -15.29 -9.96
CA PHE A 17 -9.29 -14.55 -8.68
C PHE A 17 -9.94 -13.15 -8.72
N ALA A 18 -9.82 -12.43 -9.84
CA ALA A 18 -10.50 -11.13 -10.02
C ALA A 18 -12.01 -11.29 -10.22
N TYR A 19 -12.44 -12.37 -10.88
CA TYR A 19 -13.85 -12.73 -11.05
C TYR A 19 -14.46 -13.43 -9.83
N THR A 20 -13.72 -13.79 -8.79
CA THR A 20 -14.29 -14.29 -7.52
C THR A 20 -14.45 -13.20 -6.46
N ALA A 21 -13.56 -12.21 -6.44
CA ALA A 21 -13.64 -11.09 -5.50
C ALA A 21 -14.85 -10.16 -5.78
N VAL A 22 -15.18 -9.90 -7.05
CA VAL A 22 -16.30 -9.01 -7.44
C VAL A 22 -17.68 -9.62 -7.14
N PRO A 23 -17.94 -10.92 -7.38
CA PRO A 23 -19.16 -11.58 -6.92
C PRO A 23 -19.24 -11.71 -5.41
N CYS A 24 -18.13 -11.92 -4.69
CA CYS A 24 -18.14 -11.89 -3.22
C CYS A 24 -18.54 -10.50 -2.70
N LEU A 25 -18.07 -9.43 -3.34
CA LEU A 25 -18.43 -8.05 -3.05
C LEU A 25 -19.93 -7.80 -3.26
N LEU A 26 -20.47 -8.22 -4.40
CA LEU A 26 -21.89 -8.13 -4.72
C LEU A 26 -22.77 -9.02 -3.82
N PHE A 27 -22.28 -10.19 -3.41
CA PHE A 27 -22.96 -11.11 -2.51
C PHE A 27 -23.02 -10.57 -1.07
N VAL A 28 -21.96 -9.90 -0.60
CA VAL A 28 -21.95 -9.22 0.70
C VAL A 28 -22.88 -8.01 0.68
N LEU A 29 -22.88 -7.20 -0.38
CA LEU A 29 -23.78 -6.04 -0.50
C LEU A 29 -25.26 -6.45 -0.61
N THR A 30 -25.57 -7.49 -1.41
CA THR A 30 -26.94 -8.03 -1.52
C THR A 30 -27.38 -8.80 -0.28
N GLY A 31 -26.47 -9.49 0.40
CA GLY A 31 -26.71 -10.17 1.67
C GLY A 31 -26.95 -9.18 2.82
N CYS A 32 -26.18 -8.09 2.90
CA CYS A 32 -26.37 -7.05 3.91
C CYS A 32 -27.65 -6.23 3.66
N ALA A 33 -27.97 -5.92 2.40
CA ALA A 33 -29.22 -5.25 2.06
C ALA A 33 -30.46 -6.09 2.40
N LYS A 34 -30.41 -7.42 2.20
CA LYS A 34 -31.47 -8.35 2.64
C LYS A 34 -31.51 -8.57 4.15
N ALA A 35 -30.37 -8.52 4.84
CA ALA A 35 -30.29 -8.68 6.28
C ALA A 35 -30.89 -7.48 7.05
N GLY A 36 -30.92 -6.29 6.44
CA GLY A 36 -31.59 -5.11 7.01
C GLY A 36 -33.12 -5.23 7.14
N GLU A 37 -33.74 -6.21 6.46
CA GLU A 37 -35.21 -6.37 6.43
C GLU A 37 -35.75 -7.31 7.53
N LYS A 38 -34.87 -8.04 8.23
CA LYS A 38 -35.21 -8.83 9.42
C LYS A 38 -34.13 -8.62 10.48
N SER A 39 -34.46 -7.81 11.48
CA SER A 39 -33.60 -7.35 12.59
C SER A 39 -32.93 -8.44 13.44
N ALA A 40 -33.25 -9.72 13.23
CA ALA A 40 -32.73 -10.86 13.99
C ALA A 40 -31.24 -11.23 13.75
N ASN A 41 -30.51 -10.61 12.80
CA ASN A 41 -29.17 -11.10 12.41
C ASN A 41 -28.03 -10.07 12.45
N LEU A 42 -28.21 -8.90 13.06
CA LEU A 42 -27.17 -7.84 13.04
C LEU A 42 -25.87 -8.25 13.75
N SER A 43 -25.97 -8.94 14.89
CA SER A 43 -24.80 -9.50 15.59
C SER A 43 -24.07 -10.57 14.76
N VAL A 44 -24.80 -11.31 13.92
CA VAL A 44 -24.20 -12.28 12.99
C VAL A 44 -23.40 -11.54 11.92
N VAL A 45 -23.91 -10.42 11.40
CA VAL A 45 -23.18 -9.59 10.42
C VAL A 45 -21.85 -9.09 11.01
N TYR A 46 -21.86 -8.53 12.22
CA TYR A 46 -20.60 -8.11 12.87
C TYR A 46 -19.66 -9.30 13.15
N GLY A 47 -20.20 -10.47 13.54
CA GLY A 47 -19.40 -11.68 13.74
C GLY A 47 -18.72 -12.14 12.44
N VAL A 48 -19.45 -12.15 11.32
CA VAL A 48 -18.88 -12.44 9.99
C VAL A 48 -17.82 -11.40 9.62
N ALA A 49 -18.06 -10.12 9.90
CA ALA A 49 -17.10 -9.05 9.62
C ALA A 49 -15.79 -9.23 10.41
N VAL A 50 -15.86 -9.64 11.69
CA VAL A 50 -14.68 -9.99 12.51
C VAL A 50 -13.91 -11.15 11.89
N LEU A 51 -14.60 -12.22 11.48
CA LEU A 51 -13.95 -13.39 10.87
C LEU A 51 -13.26 -13.03 9.55
N LEU A 52 -13.89 -12.20 8.72
CA LEU A 52 -13.29 -11.71 7.48
C LEU A 52 -12.08 -10.81 7.74
N ALA A 53 -12.16 -9.88 8.68
CA ALA A 53 -11.03 -9.03 9.07
C ALA A 53 -9.86 -9.86 9.62
N LEU A 54 -10.15 -10.88 10.45
CA LEU A 54 -9.15 -11.80 10.97
C LEU A 54 -8.48 -12.59 9.84
N LEU A 55 -9.27 -13.13 8.91
CA LEU A 55 -8.75 -13.83 7.74
C LEU A 55 -7.85 -12.92 6.90
N ALA A 56 -8.27 -11.67 6.65
CA ALA A 56 -7.51 -10.70 5.90
C ALA A 56 -6.16 -10.37 6.57
N LEU A 57 -6.15 -10.18 7.90
CA LEU A 57 -4.93 -9.98 8.67
C LEU A 57 -4.01 -11.21 8.62
N VAL A 58 -4.55 -12.42 8.74
CA VAL A 58 -3.78 -13.67 8.63
C VAL A 58 -3.14 -13.78 7.25
N VAL A 59 -3.91 -13.56 6.17
CA VAL A 59 -3.38 -13.56 4.80
C VAL A 59 -2.28 -12.51 4.63
N PHE A 60 -2.45 -11.31 5.19
CA PHE A 60 -1.41 -10.28 5.20
C PHE A 60 -0.12 -10.75 5.90
N CYS A 61 -0.22 -11.38 7.08
CA CYS A 61 0.92 -11.85 7.87
C CYS A 61 1.77 -12.91 7.14
N PHE A 62 1.14 -13.77 6.32
CA PHE A 62 1.82 -14.77 5.50
C PHE A 62 2.23 -14.26 4.12
N SER A 63 1.74 -13.10 3.70
CA SER A 63 2.07 -12.51 2.41
C SER A 63 3.45 -11.83 2.42
N PRO A 64 4.20 -11.80 1.30
CA PRO A 64 5.47 -11.08 1.19
C PRO A 64 5.37 -9.58 1.54
N ILE A 65 4.15 -9.04 1.52
CA ILE A 65 3.81 -7.65 1.76
C ILE A 65 3.81 -7.29 3.25
N ARG A 66 3.93 -8.27 4.15
CA ARG A 66 3.99 -8.09 5.63
C ARG A 66 5.04 -7.11 6.14
N LYS A 67 6.05 -6.79 5.31
CA LYS A 67 7.08 -5.78 5.63
C LYS A 67 6.51 -4.37 5.71
N GLU A 68 5.30 -4.16 5.18
CA GLU A 68 4.60 -2.88 5.18
C GLU A 68 3.91 -2.60 6.51
N LYS A 69 4.61 -1.85 7.38
CA LYS A 69 4.14 -1.56 8.74
C LYS A 69 2.77 -0.88 8.78
N TRP A 70 2.54 0.14 7.96
CA TRP A 70 1.28 0.90 7.94
C TRP A 70 0.10 0.06 7.46
N LEU A 71 0.37 -0.86 6.54
CA LEU A 71 -0.62 -1.80 6.08
C LEU A 71 -0.98 -2.78 7.22
N GLY A 72 0.01 -3.25 7.99
CA GLY A 72 -0.26 -4.04 9.19
C GLY A 72 -1.09 -3.30 10.24
N VAL A 73 -0.79 -2.01 10.50
CA VAL A 73 -1.59 -1.17 11.39
C VAL A 73 -3.02 -1.03 10.88
N LEU A 74 -3.23 -0.87 9.57
CA LEU A 74 -4.56 -0.86 8.96
C LEU A 74 -5.32 -2.16 9.26
N PHE A 75 -4.75 -3.33 8.90
CA PHE A 75 -5.42 -4.61 9.10
C PHE A 75 -5.76 -4.87 10.58
N THR A 76 -4.82 -4.58 11.47
CA THR A 76 -5.06 -4.69 12.92
C THR A 76 -6.16 -3.73 13.39
N SER A 77 -6.19 -2.50 12.88
CA SER A 77 -7.22 -1.52 13.26
C SER A 77 -8.60 -1.96 12.81
N VAL A 78 -8.76 -2.48 11.58
CA VAL A 78 -10.04 -3.02 11.08
C VAL A 78 -10.53 -4.16 11.96
N LEU A 79 -9.65 -5.11 12.32
CA LEU A 79 -9.99 -6.21 13.23
C LEU A 79 -10.45 -5.69 14.60
N VAL A 80 -9.73 -4.73 15.18
CA VAL A 80 -10.08 -4.13 16.47
C VAL A 80 -11.43 -3.42 16.43
N VAL A 81 -11.71 -2.63 15.39
CA VAL A 81 -13.01 -1.96 15.19
C VAL A 81 -14.15 -2.96 15.14
N ASN A 82 -14.04 -3.95 14.26
CA ASN A 82 -15.09 -4.96 14.07
C ASN A 82 -15.30 -5.80 15.33
N THR A 83 -14.23 -6.11 16.06
CA THR A 83 -14.32 -6.82 17.34
C THR A 83 -15.07 -5.99 18.37
N GLY A 84 -14.81 -4.67 18.41
CA GLY A 84 -15.56 -3.74 19.25
C GLY A 84 -17.05 -3.69 18.91
N TYR A 85 -17.41 -3.60 17.63
CA TYR A 85 -18.82 -3.59 17.22
C TYR A 85 -19.55 -4.91 17.49
N PHE A 86 -18.90 -6.05 17.23
CA PHE A 86 -19.44 -7.36 17.57
C PHE A 86 -19.64 -7.53 19.07
N TRP A 87 -18.65 -7.12 19.86
CA TRP A 87 -18.74 -7.19 21.32
C TRP A 87 -19.84 -6.26 21.85
N LEU A 88 -20.01 -5.09 21.24
CA LEU A 88 -21.07 -4.15 21.59
C LEU A 88 -22.44 -4.75 21.30
N SER A 89 -22.63 -5.34 20.11
CA SER A 89 -23.89 -5.93 19.69
C SER A 89 -24.33 -7.11 20.57
N ALA A 90 -23.35 -7.82 21.18
CA ALA A 90 -23.55 -8.94 22.09
C ALA A 90 -23.54 -8.55 23.59
N SER A 91 -23.33 -7.28 23.93
CA SER A 91 -23.21 -6.83 25.32
C SER A 91 -24.53 -6.97 26.09
N GLN A 92 -24.44 -7.29 27.39
CA GLN A 92 -25.61 -7.52 28.24
C GLN A 92 -25.90 -6.37 29.22
N ASN A 93 -24.94 -5.47 29.41
CA ASN A 93 -25.05 -4.36 30.35
C ASN A 93 -24.26 -3.14 29.85
N LEU A 94 -24.51 -1.98 30.48
CA LEU A 94 -23.87 -0.72 30.11
C LEU A 94 -22.34 -0.78 30.22
N SER A 95 -21.80 -1.42 31.26
CA SER A 95 -20.35 -1.49 31.48
C SER A 95 -19.63 -2.23 30.33
N THR A 96 -20.12 -3.42 29.97
CA THR A 96 -19.58 -4.22 28.85
C THR A 96 -19.76 -3.50 27.52
N ALA A 97 -20.90 -2.85 27.30
CA ALA A 97 -21.15 -2.05 26.10
C ALA A 97 -20.19 -0.86 25.99
N LEU A 98 -19.90 -0.15 27.09
CA LEU A 98 -18.92 0.93 27.12
C LEU A 98 -17.49 0.41 26.86
N MET A 99 -17.11 -0.75 27.39
CA MET A 99 -15.81 -1.37 27.08
C MET A 99 -15.68 -1.75 25.60
N ALA A 100 -16.73 -2.36 25.03
CA ALA A 100 -16.77 -2.71 23.62
C ALA A 100 -16.68 -1.46 22.71
N ASN A 101 -17.39 -0.39 23.09
CA ASN A 101 -17.34 0.89 22.39
C ASN A 101 -15.95 1.58 22.51
N ARG A 102 -15.24 1.43 23.64
CA ARG A 102 -13.84 1.88 23.73
C ARG A 102 -12.95 1.10 22.78
N LEU A 103 -13.15 -0.22 22.66
CA LEU A 103 -12.41 -1.04 21.72
C LEU A 103 -12.66 -0.63 20.27
N SER A 104 -13.92 -0.33 19.90
CA SER A 104 -14.21 0.18 18.55
C SER A 104 -13.54 1.52 18.29
N TYR A 105 -13.58 2.46 19.24
CA TYR A 105 -12.86 3.73 19.11
C TYR A 105 -11.35 3.58 18.96
N LEU A 106 -10.75 2.62 19.67
CA LEU A 106 -9.31 2.35 19.58
C LEU A 106 -8.91 2.03 18.14
N GLY A 107 -9.62 1.14 17.46
CA GLY A 107 -9.34 0.85 16.06
C GLY A 107 -9.66 2.03 15.14
N SER A 108 -10.78 2.72 15.39
CA SER A 108 -11.28 3.78 14.51
C SER A 108 -10.36 5.00 14.47
N VAL A 109 -9.66 5.33 15.56
CA VAL A 109 -8.71 6.46 15.53
C VAL A 109 -7.47 6.18 14.66
N PHE A 110 -6.99 4.93 14.59
CA PHE A 110 -5.80 4.60 13.81
C PHE A 110 -6.08 4.29 12.33
N LEU A 111 -7.33 4.06 11.96
CA LEU A 111 -7.74 3.79 10.58
C LEU A 111 -7.38 4.94 9.62
N PRO A 112 -7.85 6.19 9.81
CA PRO A 112 -7.52 7.30 8.89
C PRO A 112 -6.02 7.56 8.78
N LEU A 113 -5.30 7.42 9.90
CA LEU A 113 -3.85 7.54 9.96
C LEU A 113 -3.17 6.49 9.08
N SER A 114 -3.49 5.21 9.28
CA SER A 114 -2.87 4.11 8.53
C SER A 114 -3.15 4.22 7.04
N VAL A 115 -4.39 4.57 6.64
CA VAL A 115 -4.74 4.81 5.23
C VAL A 115 -3.90 5.96 4.67
N LEU A 116 -3.86 7.13 5.33
CA LEU A 116 -3.07 8.28 4.87
C LEU A 116 -1.61 7.91 4.64
N MET A 117 -0.99 7.18 5.58
CA MET A 117 0.40 6.76 5.44
C MET A 117 0.61 5.77 4.29
N VAL A 118 -0.35 4.88 4.02
CA VAL A 118 -0.37 4.02 2.84
C VAL A 118 -0.47 4.87 1.56
N ILE A 119 -1.35 5.88 1.51
CA ILE A 119 -1.48 6.79 0.36
C ILE A 119 -0.17 7.51 0.08
N LEU A 120 0.42 8.13 1.09
CA LEU A 120 1.67 8.88 0.95
C LEU A 120 2.80 7.98 0.42
N LYS A 121 2.84 6.71 0.86
CA LYS A 121 3.82 5.74 0.36
C LYS A 121 3.55 5.32 -1.09
N VAL A 122 2.31 4.95 -1.43
CA VAL A 122 1.92 4.52 -2.78
C VAL A 122 2.12 5.64 -3.81
N THR A 123 1.82 6.88 -3.42
CA THR A 123 2.02 8.07 -4.26
C THR A 123 3.48 8.57 -4.27
N ASN A 124 4.37 7.95 -3.49
CA ASN A 124 5.76 8.34 -3.32
C ASN A 124 5.91 9.83 -2.89
N ALA A 125 4.97 10.31 -2.08
CA ALA A 125 5.00 11.64 -1.51
C ALA A 125 6.05 11.71 -0.40
N LYS A 126 6.90 12.74 -0.45
CA LYS A 126 7.88 13.00 0.61
C LYS A 126 7.17 13.65 1.79
N TYR A 127 7.42 13.14 2.98
CA TYR A 127 6.92 13.70 4.24
C TYR A 127 8.02 13.63 5.32
N PRO A 128 7.98 14.52 6.33
CA PRO A 128 8.99 14.53 7.38
C PRO A 128 8.82 13.34 8.34
N LYS A 129 9.93 12.83 8.90
CA LYS A 129 9.92 11.62 9.74
C LYS A 129 9.11 11.77 11.03
N TRP A 130 8.94 12.99 11.53
CA TRP A 130 8.16 13.28 12.74
C TRP A 130 6.64 13.23 12.50
N LEU A 131 6.18 13.31 11.25
CA LEU A 131 4.75 13.37 10.92
C LEU A 131 4.00 12.16 11.50
N ALA A 132 4.54 10.96 11.31
CA ALA A 132 3.94 9.74 11.81
C ALA A 132 3.75 9.77 13.33
N SER A 133 4.78 10.18 14.08
CA SER A 133 4.71 10.30 15.53
C SER A 133 3.68 11.34 15.97
N ALA A 134 3.64 12.50 15.31
CA ALA A 134 2.64 13.53 15.61
C ALA A 134 1.21 13.03 15.36
N LEU A 135 0.96 12.37 14.23
CA LEU A 135 -0.35 11.81 13.91
C LEU A 135 -0.76 10.73 14.93
N ILE A 136 0.18 9.88 15.37
CA ILE A 136 -0.05 8.88 16.43
C ILE A 136 -0.41 9.56 17.75
N SER A 137 0.29 10.63 18.12
CA SER A 137 -0.02 11.41 19.33
C SER A 137 -1.41 12.04 19.26
N VAL A 138 -1.80 12.58 18.11
CA VAL A 138 -3.15 13.11 17.90
C VAL A 138 -4.20 11.99 18.00
N ALA A 139 -3.96 10.84 17.36
CA ALA A 139 -4.87 9.68 17.45
C ALA A 139 -5.03 9.19 18.89
N ALA A 140 -3.95 9.14 19.68
CA ALA A 140 -3.99 8.77 21.09
C ALA A 140 -4.79 9.78 21.92
N LEU A 141 -4.61 11.09 21.69
CA LEU A 141 -5.38 12.13 22.38
C LEU A 141 -6.88 12.01 22.07
N VAL A 142 -7.23 11.85 20.79
CA VAL A 142 -8.61 11.68 20.35
C VAL A 142 -9.20 10.39 20.94
N PHE A 143 -8.42 9.31 21.04
CA PHE A 143 -8.86 8.08 21.69
C PHE A 143 -9.16 8.29 23.17
N VAL A 144 -8.29 8.98 23.92
CA VAL A 144 -8.53 9.27 25.35
C VAL A 144 -9.85 10.02 25.55
N LEU A 145 -10.14 11.00 24.68
CA LEU A 145 -11.41 11.73 24.71
C LEU A 145 -12.59 10.80 24.35
N ALA A 146 -12.50 10.04 23.26
CA ALA A 146 -13.58 9.17 22.82
C ALA A 146 -13.84 7.98 23.76
N ALA A 147 -12.83 7.57 24.53
CA ALA A 147 -12.90 6.51 25.53
C ALA A 147 -13.32 7.00 26.93
N SER A 148 -13.41 8.33 27.13
CA SER A 148 -13.80 8.97 28.38
C SER A 148 -15.25 8.71 28.86
N PRO A 149 -16.24 8.34 28.01
CA PRO A 149 -17.59 8.06 28.49
C PRO A 149 -17.61 7.02 29.61
N GLY A 150 -18.40 7.29 30.65
CA GLY A 150 -18.39 6.54 31.92
C GLY A 150 -17.46 7.13 33.00
N TYR A 151 -16.52 8.00 32.63
CA TYR A 151 -15.65 8.75 33.56
C TYR A 151 -15.87 10.26 33.48
N SER A 152 -16.17 10.78 32.30
CA SER A 152 -16.35 12.21 32.04
C SER A 152 -17.48 12.47 31.05
N LYS A 153 -18.19 13.58 31.26
CA LYS A 153 -19.28 14.06 30.40
C LYS A 153 -18.82 14.91 29.19
N LEU A 154 -17.50 15.10 29.03
CA LEU A 154 -16.94 15.98 28.00
C LEU A 154 -17.19 15.48 26.58
N TYR A 155 -17.12 14.17 26.36
CA TYR A 155 -17.32 13.55 25.04
C TYR A 155 -18.77 13.11 24.82
N TYR A 156 -19.36 12.40 25.77
CA TYR A 156 -20.81 12.12 25.82
C TYR A 156 -21.41 12.70 27.10
N SER A 157 -22.48 13.45 26.94
CA SER A 157 -23.21 14.05 28.06
C SER A 157 -23.98 12.99 28.84
N ASP A 158 -24.60 12.05 28.12
CA ASP A 158 -25.31 10.89 28.67
C ASP A 158 -25.17 9.68 27.73
N VAL A 159 -25.23 8.48 28.31
CA VAL A 159 -25.16 7.22 27.55
C VAL A 159 -26.13 6.21 28.14
N LYS A 160 -27.10 5.79 27.34
CA LYS A 160 -28.09 4.77 27.72
C LYS A 160 -27.81 3.47 26.97
N PHE A 161 -27.87 2.38 27.70
CA PHE A 161 -27.82 1.05 27.12
C PHE A 161 -29.22 0.66 26.65
N VAL A 162 -29.36 0.39 25.35
CA VAL A 162 -30.63 0.00 24.74
C VAL A 162 -30.45 -1.33 24.03
N ARG A 163 -31.43 -2.20 24.17
CA ARG A 163 -31.50 -3.47 23.46
C ARG A 163 -32.79 -3.51 22.66
N ALA A 164 -32.68 -3.49 21.34
CA ALA A 164 -33.81 -3.62 20.44
C ALA A 164 -33.54 -4.79 19.48
N ASP A 165 -34.58 -5.58 19.19
CA ASP A 165 -34.52 -6.70 18.25
C ASP A 165 -33.37 -7.69 18.47
N GLY A 166 -33.02 -7.94 19.74
CA GLY A 166 -31.95 -8.86 20.12
C GLY A 166 -30.53 -8.29 20.02
N VAL A 167 -30.37 -7.06 19.54
CA VAL A 167 -29.09 -6.36 19.36
C VAL A 167 -28.94 -5.26 20.41
N SER A 168 -27.74 -5.17 20.97
CA SER A 168 -27.40 -4.15 21.95
C SER A 168 -26.68 -2.98 21.28
N PHE A 169 -27.07 -1.76 21.62
CA PHE A 169 -26.40 -0.54 21.17
C PHE A 169 -26.41 0.54 22.26
N LEU A 170 -25.59 1.57 22.06
CA LEU A 170 -25.52 2.72 22.96
C LEU A 170 -26.28 3.88 22.33
N GLN A 171 -27.34 4.33 23.01
CA GLN A 171 -27.98 5.60 22.70
C GLN A 171 -27.15 6.71 23.38
N LYS A 172 -26.56 7.59 22.55
CA LYS A 172 -25.54 8.56 22.98
C LYS A 172 -26.10 9.97 22.87
N GLU A 173 -25.97 10.75 23.93
CA GLU A 173 -26.14 12.20 23.86
C GLU A 173 -24.76 12.85 23.78
N TYR A 174 -24.53 13.64 22.74
CA TYR A 174 -23.20 14.18 22.44
C TYR A 174 -22.82 15.32 23.40
N GLY A 175 -21.59 15.27 23.90
CA GLY A 175 -20.98 16.33 24.69
C GLY A 175 -20.30 17.40 23.83
N PRO A 176 -19.83 18.50 24.45
CA PRO A 176 -19.25 19.62 23.73
C PRO A 176 -18.00 19.24 22.92
N LEU A 177 -17.20 18.28 23.40
CA LEU A 177 -15.97 17.84 22.71
C LEU A 177 -16.20 16.77 21.65
N HIS A 178 -17.44 16.28 21.46
CA HIS A 178 -17.72 15.26 20.45
C HIS A 178 -17.40 15.73 19.03
N SER A 179 -17.64 17.01 18.75
CA SER A 179 -17.37 17.67 17.46
C SER A 179 -15.89 17.57 17.03
N LEU A 180 -14.95 17.42 17.97
CA LEU A 180 -13.52 17.25 17.66
C LEU A 180 -13.25 15.97 16.86
N TYR A 181 -14.04 14.90 17.07
CA TYR A 181 -13.89 13.67 16.29
C TYR A 181 -14.31 13.87 14.82
N PHE A 182 -15.34 14.68 14.58
CA PHE A 182 -15.75 15.06 13.23
C PHE A 182 -14.65 15.88 12.53
N VAL A 183 -14.10 16.89 13.22
CA VAL A 183 -12.99 17.70 12.69
C VAL A 183 -11.77 16.82 12.39
N TYR A 184 -11.45 15.89 13.29
CA TYR A 184 -10.40 14.89 13.10
C TYR A 184 -10.57 14.11 11.79
N LEU A 185 -11.75 13.53 11.56
CA LEU A 185 -12.04 12.78 10.33
C LEU A 185 -11.95 13.67 9.09
N LEU A 186 -12.52 14.87 9.13
CA LEU A 186 -12.52 15.81 8.00
C LEU A 186 -11.10 16.23 7.59
N VAL A 187 -10.22 16.50 8.56
CA VAL A 187 -8.81 16.80 8.31
C VAL A 187 -8.11 15.63 7.61
N TYR A 188 -8.33 14.39 8.06
CA TYR A 188 -7.77 13.21 7.38
C TYR A 188 -8.32 13.04 5.98
N PHE A 189 -9.63 13.23 5.76
CA PHE A 189 -10.22 13.16 4.43
C PHE A 189 -9.62 14.20 3.49
N ALA A 190 -9.52 15.45 3.92
CA ALA A 190 -8.88 16.51 3.15
C ALA A 190 -7.41 16.19 2.83
N ALA A 191 -6.66 15.66 3.80
CA ALA A 191 -5.28 15.25 3.61
C ALA A 191 -5.14 14.09 2.61
N MET A 192 -6.00 13.07 2.70
CA MET A 192 -6.01 11.92 1.78
C MET A 192 -6.36 12.35 0.35
N VAL A 193 -7.40 13.17 0.17
CA VAL A 193 -7.80 13.72 -1.13
C VAL A 193 -6.66 14.55 -1.73
N THR A 194 -6.03 15.40 -0.92
CA THR A 194 -4.87 16.21 -1.37
C THR A 194 -3.70 15.33 -1.78
N ALA A 195 -3.37 14.30 -0.99
CA ALA A 195 -2.28 13.37 -1.27
C ALA A 195 -2.51 12.57 -2.56
N VAL A 196 -3.77 12.27 -2.90
CA VAL A 196 -4.16 11.61 -4.15
C VAL A 196 -4.10 12.58 -5.34
N ILE A 197 -4.69 13.77 -5.22
CA ILE A 197 -4.85 14.72 -6.34
C ILE A 197 -3.52 15.35 -6.73
N TYR A 198 -2.69 15.74 -5.76
CA TYR A 198 -1.47 16.50 -6.01
C TYR A 198 -0.51 15.83 -7.03
N PRO A 199 -0.18 14.54 -6.91
CA PRO A 199 0.71 13.88 -7.87
C PRO A 199 0.05 13.60 -9.22
N ILE A 200 -1.29 13.44 -9.28
CA ILE A 200 -2.07 13.30 -10.52
C ILE A 200 -1.96 14.60 -11.33
N VAL A 201 -2.25 15.74 -10.70
CA VAL A 201 -2.20 17.07 -11.33
C VAL A 201 -0.77 17.40 -11.80
N LYS A 202 0.24 17.03 -11.00
CA LYS A 202 1.65 17.25 -11.36
C LYS A 202 2.22 16.22 -12.34
N LYS A 203 1.42 15.28 -12.85
CA LYS A 203 1.82 14.20 -13.78
C LYS A 203 3.05 13.39 -13.30
N LYS A 204 3.21 13.22 -11.98
CA LYS A 204 4.38 12.54 -11.39
C LYS A 204 4.19 11.03 -11.20
N ILE A 205 3.01 10.49 -11.54
CA ILE A 205 2.68 9.08 -11.35
C ILE A 205 2.90 8.33 -12.67
N SER A 206 3.76 7.30 -12.66
CA SER A 206 4.02 6.44 -13.82
C SER A 206 2.99 5.32 -14.01
N VAL A 207 2.16 5.03 -13.00
CA VAL A 207 1.09 4.01 -13.05
C VAL A 207 -0.20 4.53 -12.40
N THR A 208 -0.97 5.32 -13.14
CA THR A 208 -2.20 6.03 -12.74
C THR A 208 -3.25 5.15 -12.04
N TYR A 209 -3.36 3.87 -12.42
CA TYR A 209 -4.41 2.99 -11.93
C TYR A 209 -4.31 2.69 -10.42
N HIS A 210 -3.12 2.55 -9.84
CA HIS A 210 -2.98 2.25 -8.41
C HIS A 210 -3.46 3.40 -7.52
N ALA A 211 -3.16 4.64 -7.93
CA ALA A 211 -3.61 5.84 -7.22
C ALA A 211 -5.13 6.03 -7.34
N VAL A 212 -5.70 5.79 -8.52
CA VAL A 212 -7.15 5.84 -8.76
C VAL A 212 -7.88 4.79 -7.92
N ILE A 213 -7.36 3.57 -7.84
CA ILE A 213 -7.95 2.50 -7.05
C ILE A 213 -7.91 2.84 -5.54
N LEU A 214 -6.78 3.37 -5.06
CA LEU A 214 -6.66 3.82 -3.68
C LEU A 214 -7.60 4.98 -3.37
N ALA A 215 -7.78 5.90 -4.31
CA ALA A 215 -8.73 7.00 -4.22
C ALA A 215 -10.17 6.49 -4.10
N LEU A 216 -10.53 5.50 -4.92
CA LEU A 216 -11.85 4.88 -4.89
C LEU A 216 -12.14 4.25 -3.53
N ALA A 217 -11.16 3.57 -2.92
CA ALA A 217 -11.29 3.06 -1.56
C ALA A 217 -11.59 4.18 -0.53
N VAL A 218 -10.90 5.32 -0.63
CA VAL A 218 -11.17 6.48 0.26
C VAL A 218 -12.56 7.07 0.04
N PHE A 219 -12.94 7.31 -1.22
CA PHE A 219 -14.21 7.94 -1.55
C PHE A 219 -15.43 7.07 -1.22
N VAL A 220 -15.32 5.74 -1.33
CA VAL A 220 -16.39 4.82 -0.90
C VAL A 220 -16.63 4.94 0.61
N ASN A 221 -15.57 4.90 1.43
CA ASN A 221 -15.73 5.05 2.89
C ASN A 221 -16.26 6.44 3.26
N LEU A 222 -15.80 7.49 2.58
CA LEU A 222 -16.32 8.85 2.78
C LEU A 222 -17.81 8.93 2.46
N GLY A 223 -18.24 8.32 1.36
CA GLY A 223 -19.65 8.26 0.96
C GLY A 223 -20.51 7.53 2.00
N VAL A 224 -20.06 6.35 2.47
CA VAL A 224 -20.76 5.61 3.53
C VAL A 224 -20.89 6.44 4.80
N TRP A 225 -19.79 7.04 5.25
CA TRP A 225 -19.79 7.91 6.43
C TRP A 225 -20.73 9.11 6.29
N LEU A 226 -20.75 9.76 5.12
CA LEU A 226 -21.66 10.88 4.84
C LEU A 226 -23.12 10.44 4.88
N ILE A 227 -23.46 9.29 4.27
CA ILE A 227 -24.82 8.76 4.27
C ILE A 227 -25.30 8.48 5.69
N GLU A 228 -24.44 7.91 6.55
CA GLU A 228 -24.76 7.66 7.96
C GLU A 228 -25.05 8.95 8.75
N GLN A 229 -24.53 10.12 8.33
CA GLN A 229 -24.89 11.39 8.99
C GLN A 229 -26.33 11.80 8.72
N PHE A 230 -26.92 11.36 7.60
CA PHE A 230 -28.29 11.72 7.20
C PHE A 230 -29.31 10.61 7.47
N VAL A 231 -28.85 9.36 7.66
CA VAL A 231 -29.72 8.20 7.86
C VAL A 231 -29.46 7.62 9.25
N ASN A 232 -30.48 7.65 10.11
CA ASN A 232 -30.43 7.02 11.42
C ASN A 232 -30.65 5.51 11.29
N VAL A 233 -29.59 4.79 10.95
CA VAL A 233 -29.59 3.32 10.96
C VAL A 233 -29.04 2.86 12.31
N GLY A 234 -29.72 1.95 13.00
CA GLY A 234 -29.21 1.29 14.22
C GLY A 234 -28.01 0.37 13.98
N PHE A 235 -27.34 0.50 12.84
CA PHE A 235 -26.24 -0.32 12.35
C PHE A 235 -25.10 0.58 11.88
N GLU A 236 -23.88 0.29 12.32
CA GLU A 236 -22.66 1.02 11.97
C GLU A 236 -22.14 0.46 10.63
N MET A 237 -22.65 1.00 9.51
CA MET A 237 -22.29 0.59 8.14
C MET A 237 -20.79 0.75 7.85
N LEU A 238 -20.11 1.67 8.55
CA LEU A 238 -18.66 1.83 8.54
C LEU A 238 -17.92 0.50 8.74
N SER A 239 -18.39 -0.35 9.66
CA SER A 239 -17.78 -1.65 9.99
C SER A 239 -17.62 -2.52 8.74
N VAL A 240 -18.68 -2.63 7.93
CA VAL A 240 -18.72 -3.44 6.71
C VAL A 240 -17.89 -2.79 5.61
N SER A 241 -17.99 -1.46 5.47
CA SER A 241 -17.23 -0.72 4.45
C SER A 241 -15.71 -0.84 4.64
N TYR A 242 -15.24 -0.91 5.89
CA TYR A 242 -13.83 -1.11 6.21
C TYR A 242 -13.33 -2.49 5.79
N VAL A 243 -14.07 -3.56 6.08
CA VAL A 243 -13.71 -4.93 5.67
C VAL A 243 -13.67 -5.04 4.15
N ILE A 244 -14.65 -4.46 3.46
CA ILE A 244 -14.66 -4.41 2.00
C ILE A 244 -13.41 -3.71 1.45
N SER A 245 -13.08 -2.55 2.04
CA SER A 245 -11.93 -1.75 1.63
C SER A 245 -10.62 -2.45 1.90
N GLU A 246 -10.50 -3.16 3.02
CA GLU A 246 -9.35 -3.96 3.39
C GLU A 246 -9.10 -5.11 2.39
N MET A 247 -10.15 -5.87 2.05
CA MET A 247 -10.08 -6.94 1.04
C MET A 247 -9.66 -6.41 -0.34
N PHE A 248 -10.16 -5.23 -0.69
CA PHE A 248 -9.80 -4.55 -1.93
C PHE A 248 -8.34 -4.07 -1.92
N LEU A 249 -7.89 -3.46 -0.82
CA LEU A 249 -6.50 -3.02 -0.64
C LEU A 249 -5.52 -4.20 -0.63
N LEU A 250 -5.88 -5.32 0.02
CA LEU A 250 -5.09 -6.55 0.00
C LEU A 250 -4.92 -7.07 -1.42
N SER A 251 -6.02 -7.15 -2.17
CA SER A 251 -6.03 -7.61 -3.56
C SER A 251 -5.19 -6.72 -4.46
N LEU A 252 -5.31 -5.38 -4.33
CA LEU A 252 -4.46 -4.43 -5.05
C LEU A 252 -3.00 -4.64 -4.72
N TYR A 253 -2.65 -4.79 -3.44
CA TYR A 253 -1.25 -4.86 -3.04
C TYR A 253 -0.61 -6.17 -3.53
N VAL A 254 -1.35 -7.28 -3.47
CA VAL A 254 -0.93 -8.55 -4.08
C VAL A 254 -0.72 -8.38 -5.59
N LEU A 255 -1.69 -7.78 -6.29
CA LEU A 255 -1.60 -7.53 -7.74
C LEU A 255 -0.38 -6.67 -8.11
N VAL A 256 -0.14 -5.58 -7.38
CA VAL A 256 1.05 -4.73 -7.54
C VAL A 256 2.31 -5.57 -7.38
N SER A 257 2.41 -6.33 -6.30
CA SER A 257 3.60 -7.13 -6.00
C SER A 257 3.88 -8.18 -7.09
N GLU A 258 2.83 -8.76 -7.68
CA GLU A 258 2.96 -9.70 -8.79
C GLU A 258 3.37 -9.01 -10.08
N THR A 259 2.81 -7.83 -10.39
CA THR A 259 3.21 -7.07 -11.58
C THR A 259 4.68 -6.69 -11.55
N GLU A 260 5.20 -6.29 -10.38
CA GLU A 260 6.62 -5.97 -10.20
C GLU A 260 7.51 -7.21 -10.35
N LYS A 261 7.10 -8.36 -9.78
CA LYS A 261 7.79 -9.64 -10.00
C LYS A 261 7.80 -10.04 -11.48
N LEU A 262 6.67 -9.89 -12.18
CA LEU A 262 6.56 -10.22 -13.60
C LEU A 262 7.40 -9.28 -14.48
N LYS A 263 7.48 -7.99 -14.15
CA LYS A 263 8.40 -7.05 -14.81
C LYS A 263 9.86 -7.43 -14.58
N ALA A 264 10.24 -7.79 -13.35
CA ALA A 264 11.59 -8.24 -13.03
C ALA A 264 11.95 -9.52 -13.80
N LEU A 265 11.05 -10.51 -13.80
CA LEU A 265 11.24 -11.74 -14.59
C LEU A 265 11.25 -11.47 -16.10
N ALA A 266 10.45 -10.53 -16.60
CA ALA A 266 10.46 -10.17 -18.02
C ALA A 266 11.74 -9.44 -18.42
N ALA A 267 12.30 -8.61 -17.55
CA ALA A 267 13.60 -7.97 -17.76
C ALA A 267 14.76 -8.98 -17.74
N ASP A 268 14.64 -10.03 -16.93
CA ASP A 268 15.64 -11.10 -16.83
C ASP A 268 15.55 -12.13 -17.98
N ASN A 269 14.33 -12.43 -18.45
CA ASN A 269 14.08 -13.36 -19.56
C ASN A 269 14.03 -12.68 -20.94
N GLN A 270 14.36 -11.39 -21.03
CA GLN A 270 14.53 -10.74 -22.32
C GLN A 270 15.84 -11.26 -22.92
N PRO A 271 15.82 -11.95 -24.09
CA PRO A 271 17.06 -12.22 -24.80
C PRO A 271 17.79 -10.89 -25.00
N PRO A 272 19.15 -10.86 -25.06
CA PRO A 272 19.86 -9.63 -25.36
C PRO A 272 19.17 -9.01 -26.58
N VAL A 273 18.65 -7.80 -26.40
CA VAL A 273 17.84 -7.12 -27.40
C VAL A 273 18.57 -7.26 -28.73
N PRO A 274 18.01 -7.97 -29.73
CA PRO A 274 18.52 -7.86 -31.07
C PRO A 274 18.45 -6.37 -31.38
N VAL A 275 19.58 -5.77 -31.74
CA VAL A 275 19.64 -4.35 -32.10
C VAL A 275 18.70 -4.18 -33.30
N ALA A 276 17.43 -3.88 -33.04
CA ALA A 276 16.52 -3.41 -34.05
C ALA A 276 17.09 -2.08 -34.54
N PRO A 277 17.09 -1.81 -35.85
CA PRO A 277 17.55 -0.52 -36.35
C PRO A 277 16.80 0.55 -35.59
N VAL A 278 17.54 1.49 -35.01
CA VAL A 278 16.99 2.63 -34.27
C VAL A 278 16.20 3.47 -35.26
N SER A 279 14.92 3.13 -35.43
CA SER A 279 13.98 3.96 -36.17
C SER A 279 13.40 4.96 -35.18
N GLY A 280 13.78 6.22 -35.35
CA GLY A 280 13.07 7.35 -34.76
C GLY A 280 13.64 7.96 -33.48
N GLN A 281 14.84 7.57 -33.03
CA GLN A 281 15.67 8.51 -32.30
C GLN A 281 16.75 8.95 -33.28
N VAL A 282 16.86 10.26 -33.52
CA VAL A 282 18.08 10.82 -34.11
C VAL A 282 19.21 10.39 -33.19
N LEU A 283 19.87 9.29 -33.55
CA LEU A 283 21.15 8.90 -33.00
C LEU A 283 22.01 10.13 -33.25
N ARG A 284 22.34 10.86 -32.18
CA ARG A 284 23.52 11.71 -32.26
C ARG A 284 24.65 10.78 -32.67
N PRO A 285 25.41 11.10 -33.73
CA PRO A 285 26.63 10.37 -34.03
C PRO A 285 27.37 10.23 -32.71
N VAL A 286 27.65 9.00 -32.30
CA VAL A 286 28.70 8.85 -31.31
C VAL A 286 29.95 9.14 -32.10
N ASP A 287 30.48 10.34 -31.86
CA ASP A 287 31.68 10.84 -32.52
C ASP A 287 32.76 9.76 -32.42
N GLU A 288 33.47 9.49 -33.52
CA GLU A 288 34.59 8.53 -33.55
C GLU A 288 35.57 8.79 -32.38
N ASP A 289 35.74 10.06 -32.03
CA ASP A 289 36.46 10.57 -30.86
C ASP A 289 36.06 9.88 -29.54
N GLN A 290 34.77 9.60 -29.31
CA GLN A 290 34.29 8.95 -28.09
C GLN A 290 34.64 7.45 -28.07
N ILE A 291 34.61 6.79 -29.23
CA ILE A 291 35.01 5.39 -29.37
C ILE A 291 36.53 5.27 -29.20
N GLU A 292 37.28 6.21 -29.78
CA GLU A 292 38.73 6.27 -29.65
C GLU A 292 39.15 6.52 -28.20
N ALA A 293 38.57 7.52 -27.54
CA ALA A 293 38.81 7.82 -26.13
C ALA A 293 38.48 6.63 -25.22
N PHE A 294 37.37 5.92 -25.49
CA PHE A 294 37.00 4.71 -24.75
C PHE A 294 38.02 3.58 -24.94
N THR A 295 38.47 3.37 -26.18
CA THR A 295 39.44 2.31 -26.54
C THR A 295 40.82 2.59 -25.94
N MET A 296 41.27 3.86 -25.95
CA MET A 296 42.46 4.28 -25.21
C MET A 296 42.29 4.08 -23.70
N GLY A 297 41.11 4.45 -23.17
CA GLY A 297 40.75 4.30 -21.77
C GLY A 297 40.88 2.86 -21.25
N ILE A 298 40.48 1.86 -22.06
CA ILE A 298 40.61 0.44 -21.71
C ILE A 298 42.08 0.04 -21.50
N LYS A 299 43.00 0.57 -22.31
CA LYS A 299 44.44 0.24 -22.25
C LYS A 299 45.11 0.77 -20.98
N VAL A 300 44.56 1.81 -20.36
CA VAL A 300 45.12 2.49 -19.18
C VAL A 300 44.42 2.12 -17.85
N LEU A 301 43.50 1.14 -17.88
CA LEU A 301 42.92 0.59 -16.66
C LEU A 301 44.00 -0.14 -15.86
N THR A 302 44.00 0.08 -14.54
CA THR A 302 44.84 -0.71 -13.63
C THR A 302 44.37 -2.17 -13.58
N PRO A 303 45.18 -3.13 -13.12
CA PRO A 303 44.78 -4.54 -13.06
C PRO A 303 43.46 -4.77 -12.32
N THR A 304 43.24 -4.07 -11.20
CA THR A 304 42.00 -4.15 -10.42
C THR A 304 40.82 -3.53 -11.15
N GLU A 305 41.01 -2.38 -11.79
CA GLU A 305 39.95 -1.73 -12.57
C GLU A 305 39.56 -2.54 -13.80
N LYS A 306 40.54 -3.15 -14.47
CA LYS A 306 40.32 -4.05 -15.60
C LYS A 306 39.54 -5.29 -15.18
N HIS A 307 39.87 -5.88 -14.05
CA HIS A 307 39.10 -7.00 -13.51
C HIS A 307 37.63 -6.62 -13.21
N ILE A 308 37.39 -5.46 -12.61
CA ILE A 308 36.01 -4.96 -12.38
C ILE A 308 35.29 -4.70 -13.71
N PHE A 309 35.99 -4.12 -14.70
CA PHE A 309 35.47 -3.90 -16.05
C PHE A 309 35.09 -5.21 -16.74
N ASP A 310 35.93 -6.25 -16.65
CA ASP A 310 35.65 -7.58 -17.20
C ASP A 310 34.41 -8.22 -16.54
N LEU A 311 34.28 -8.09 -15.22
CA LEU A 311 33.08 -8.54 -14.50
C LEU A 311 31.82 -7.79 -14.94
N TYR A 312 31.94 -6.51 -15.34
CA TYR A 312 30.83 -5.78 -15.93
C TYR A 312 30.42 -6.31 -17.30
N ILE A 313 31.40 -6.65 -18.15
CA ILE A 313 31.17 -7.29 -19.45
C ILE A 313 30.47 -8.65 -19.27
N LEU A 314 30.90 -9.44 -18.26
CA LEU A 314 30.27 -10.70 -17.85
C LEU A 314 28.89 -10.54 -17.19
N ARG A 315 28.34 -9.33 -17.15
CA ARG A 315 27.00 -9.02 -16.61
C ARG A 315 26.83 -9.33 -15.12
N LYS A 316 27.90 -9.46 -14.35
CA LYS A 316 27.84 -9.67 -12.89
C LYS A 316 27.16 -8.49 -12.18
N THR A 317 26.36 -8.78 -11.17
CA THR A 317 25.70 -7.78 -10.33
C THR A 317 26.70 -7.13 -9.36
N THR A 318 26.36 -5.95 -8.84
CA THR A 318 27.19 -5.26 -7.82
C THR A 318 27.48 -6.17 -6.62
N LYS A 319 26.51 -6.99 -6.20
CA LYS A 319 26.67 -7.92 -5.07
C LYS A 319 27.66 -9.03 -5.37
N GLU A 320 27.59 -9.61 -6.57
CA GLU A 320 28.51 -10.66 -7.01
C GLU A 320 29.93 -10.11 -7.14
N ILE A 321 30.10 -8.91 -7.72
CA ILE A 321 31.42 -8.27 -7.86
C ILE A 321 32.05 -7.99 -6.49
N MET A 322 31.28 -7.48 -5.53
CA MET A 322 31.76 -7.25 -4.17
C MET A 322 32.18 -8.53 -3.47
N ALA A 323 31.41 -9.61 -3.66
CA ALA A 323 31.73 -10.92 -3.09
C ALA A 323 32.97 -11.54 -3.72
N GLU A 324 33.09 -11.47 -5.05
CA GLU A 324 34.18 -12.05 -5.83
C GLU A 324 35.52 -11.35 -5.55
N LEU A 325 35.51 -10.03 -5.45
CA LEU A 325 36.69 -9.23 -5.12
C LEU A 325 36.94 -9.09 -3.62
N ASN A 326 36.04 -9.58 -2.77
CA ASN A 326 36.07 -9.38 -1.32
C ASN A 326 36.24 -7.89 -0.90
N ILE A 327 35.46 -7.00 -1.53
CA ILE A 327 35.51 -5.55 -1.30
C ILE A 327 34.19 -4.98 -0.79
N LYS A 328 34.26 -3.84 -0.08
CA LYS A 328 33.09 -3.11 0.41
C LYS A 328 32.50 -2.20 -0.69
N GLU A 329 31.23 -1.83 -0.54
CA GLU A 329 30.52 -0.98 -1.52
C GLU A 329 31.21 0.37 -1.77
N ASN A 330 31.79 0.98 -0.75
CA ASN A 330 32.51 2.25 -0.88
C ASN A 330 33.79 2.11 -1.74
N THR A 331 34.49 0.97 -1.62
CA THR A 331 35.65 0.65 -2.44
C THR A 331 35.26 0.45 -3.90
N LEU A 332 34.13 -0.25 -4.14
CA LEU A 332 33.61 -0.41 -5.50
C LEU A 332 33.17 0.93 -6.12
N LYS A 333 32.56 1.83 -5.34
CA LYS A 333 32.24 3.20 -5.80
C LYS A 333 33.49 3.99 -6.19
N PHE A 334 34.58 3.85 -5.44
CA PHE A 334 35.87 4.47 -5.76
C PHE A 334 36.42 3.96 -7.09
N HIS A 335 36.48 2.64 -7.28
CA HIS A 335 36.92 2.06 -8.56
C HIS A 335 36.01 2.48 -9.72
N ASN A 336 34.70 2.53 -9.51
CA ASN A 336 33.75 2.96 -10.54
C ASN A 336 34.00 4.39 -10.99
N LYS A 337 34.28 5.31 -10.05
CA LYS A 337 34.62 6.70 -10.41
C LYS A 337 35.85 6.75 -11.31
N ASN A 338 36.88 5.96 -11.00
CA ASN A 338 38.10 5.92 -11.80
C ASN A 338 37.88 5.26 -13.17
N ILE A 339 37.18 4.12 -13.22
CA ILE A 339 36.83 3.43 -14.47
C ILE A 339 36.03 4.36 -15.38
N TYR A 340 35.00 5.00 -14.85
CA TYR A 340 34.14 5.91 -15.61
C TYR A 340 34.90 7.13 -16.11
N GLY A 341 35.77 7.71 -15.27
CA GLY A 341 36.66 8.80 -15.68
C GLY A 341 37.62 8.41 -16.80
N LYS A 342 38.26 7.23 -16.71
CA LYS A 342 39.22 6.74 -17.71
C LYS A 342 38.56 6.36 -19.03
N LEU A 343 37.34 5.83 -18.99
CA LEU A 343 36.59 5.41 -20.16
C LEU A 343 35.76 6.52 -20.80
N GLY A 344 35.71 7.72 -20.21
CA GLY A 344 34.88 8.82 -20.71
C GLY A 344 33.37 8.54 -20.65
N VAL A 345 32.94 7.71 -19.70
CA VAL A 345 31.53 7.32 -19.52
C VAL A 345 31.00 7.77 -18.18
N SER A 346 29.68 7.97 -18.08
CA SER A 346 29.00 8.42 -16.87
C SER A 346 28.32 7.29 -16.09
N SER A 347 28.18 6.11 -16.71
CA SER A 347 27.45 5.00 -16.11
C SER A 347 27.85 3.64 -16.67
N ARG A 348 27.57 2.58 -15.89
CA ARG A 348 27.67 1.18 -16.34
C ARG A 348 26.87 0.91 -17.62
N LYS A 349 25.70 1.53 -17.78
CA LYS A 349 24.87 1.35 -18.98
C LYS A 349 25.59 1.88 -20.21
N GLN A 350 26.14 3.09 -20.12
CA GLN A 350 26.90 3.73 -21.20
C GLN A 350 28.19 2.95 -21.53
N LEU A 351 28.90 2.45 -20.51
CA LEU A 351 30.07 1.59 -20.67
C LEU A 351 29.75 0.36 -21.55
N LEU A 352 28.65 -0.34 -21.23
CA LEU A 352 28.25 -1.54 -21.96
C LEU A 352 27.70 -1.24 -23.36
N GLU A 353 27.12 -0.05 -23.56
CA GLU A 353 26.67 0.43 -24.87
C GLU A 353 27.85 0.68 -25.80
N ILE A 354 28.85 1.44 -25.35
CA ILE A 354 30.04 1.74 -26.16
C ILE A 354 30.87 0.48 -26.40
N TYR A 355 31.08 -0.36 -25.38
CA TYR A 355 31.77 -1.64 -25.55
C TYR A 355 31.08 -2.54 -26.60
N GLY A 356 29.74 -2.57 -26.60
CA GLY A 356 28.98 -3.31 -27.60
C GLY A 356 29.18 -2.80 -29.02
N ARG A 357 29.41 -1.49 -29.19
CA ARG A 357 29.72 -0.91 -30.51
C ARG A 357 31.13 -1.26 -30.97
N VAL A 358 32.14 -1.10 -30.10
CA VAL A 358 33.54 -1.46 -30.38
C VAL A 358 33.64 -2.92 -30.85
N LYS A 359 32.99 -3.85 -30.13
CA LYS A 359 32.99 -5.27 -30.48
C LYS A 359 32.31 -5.60 -31.82
N ASN A 360 31.37 -4.78 -32.27
CA ASN A 360 30.67 -4.98 -33.54
C ASN A 360 31.40 -4.34 -34.74
N THR A 361 32.52 -3.63 -34.49
CA THR A 361 33.35 -2.99 -35.53
C THR A 361 34.62 -3.80 -35.83
N GLU A 362 35.02 -4.71 -34.93
CA GLU A 362 36.00 -5.80 -35.19
C GLU A 362 35.30 -7.02 -35.79
#